data_AF-A0A522F2D3-F1
#
_entry.id   AF-A0A522F2D3-F1
#
_cell.length_a   1.000
_cell.length_b   1.000
_cell.length_c   1.000
_cell.angle_alpha   90.00
_cell.angle_beta   90.00
_cell.angle_gamma   90.00
#
_symmetry.space_group_name_H-M   'P 1'
#
loop_
_entity.id
_entity.type
_entity.pdbx_description
1 polymer ?
#
loop_
_entity_poly.entity_id
_entity_poly.type
_entity_poly.pdbx_seq_one_letter_code
_entity_poly.pdbx_strand_id
1 'polypeptide(L)'
;MEPRSKGLTANTYEWQVIGWLALSIRFVQGWIFWGGGSRRFIYDPQKLNPYSSEWMANKIQSAMPGALFDLSPVVGFLLHHFIFLYAAIILFSLLELLSGLGLIFGFCTRASALLTVFISIVLMILFGWQGSTCLDEWTMAVSTLAMGLTLFLMGGSAYSLDAWIIQRHPQVLQKTWFLFLNSGPWADLKVRRTALFFLIFTMIFTVGTYDYYRGAIFTRYHSGPVNPDIFHLSLSDGQLEPNGSVCFKMTVDSGPSSTPYYIMRIELIHSSQNEVEIWTAEQLRALPKSSIKNTYAYNKVEIGMYGLMAPESSKAEVTLPPTKQMTLSSGHYSLRIYTIDGKRWTYSLITFDPHDL
;
A
#
# COMPACT_ATOMS: atom_id res chain seq x y z
N MET A 1 -10.15 12.02 56.29
CA MET A 1 -9.83 12.58 54.95
C MET A 1 -10.96 12.19 54.02
N GLU A 2 -12.01 13.00 53.96
CA GLU A 2 -13.06 12.86 52.95
C GLU A 2 -12.50 13.24 51.57
N PRO A 3 -12.82 12.49 50.51
CA PRO A 3 -12.49 12.94 49.17
C PRO A 3 -13.41 14.11 48.81
N ARG A 4 -12.81 15.26 48.49
CA ARG A 4 -13.48 16.41 47.88
C ARG A 4 -14.06 16.02 46.51
N SER A 5 -15.24 15.40 46.46
CA SER A 5 -16.06 15.35 45.26
C SER A 5 -16.99 16.57 45.24
N LYS A 6 -16.42 17.75 44.99
CA LYS A 6 -17.23 18.92 44.63
C LYS A 6 -17.89 18.65 43.28
N GLY A 7 -19.19 18.37 43.34
CA GLY A 7 -20.19 18.33 42.27
C GLY A 7 -19.67 18.45 40.83
N LEU A 8 -19.27 17.32 40.27
CA LEU A 8 -19.31 17.14 38.82
C LEU A 8 -20.79 16.97 38.45
N THR A 9 -21.29 17.71 37.46
CA THR A 9 -22.61 17.42 36.88
C THR A 9 -22.61 15.96 36.41
N ALA A 10 -23.74 15.24 36.51
CA ALA A 10 -23.81 13.80 36.20
C ALA A 10 -23.15 13.43 34.86
N ASN A 11 -23.35 14.26 33.83
CA ASN A 11 -22.75 14.13 32.51
C ASN A 11 -21.20 14.19 32.53
N THR A 12 -20.60 15.01 33.40
CA THR A 12 -19.14 15.11 33.51
C THR A 12 -18.52 13.89 34.21
N TYR A 13 -19.21 13.28 35.16
CA TYR A 13 -18.76 12.05 35.81
C TYR A 13 -18.83 10.86 34.83
N GLU A 14 -19.95 10.71 34.11
CA GLU A 14 -20.09 9.68 33.07
C GLU A 14 -19.01 9.79 32.00
N TRP A 15 -18.70 11.02 31.56
CA TRP A 15 -17.63 11.27 30.60
C TRP A 15 -16.23 10.90 31.13
N GLN A 16 -15.97 11.09 32.43
CA GLN A 16 -14.72 10.65 33.06
C GLN A 16 -14.62 9.12 33.15
N VAL A 17 -15.73 8.44 33.49
CA VAL A 17 -15.78 6.97 33.55
C VAL A 17 -15.47 6.37 32.18
N ILE A 18 -16.07 6.88 31.11
CA ILE A 18 -15.77 6.42 29.73
C ILE A 18 -14.27 6.60 29.44
N GLY A 19 -13.69 7.72 29.90
CA GLY A 19 -12.25 7.98 29.84
C GLY A 19 -11.40 6.90 30.48
N TRP A 20 -11.69 6.55 31.73
CA TRP A 20 -10.97 5.51 32.45
C TRP A 20 -11.01 4.16 31.72
N LEU A 21 -12.18 3.81 31.16
CA LEU A 21 -12.36 2.54 30.45
C LEU A 21 -11.55 2.44 29.15
N ALA A 22 -11.25 3.55 28.50
CA ALA A 22 -10.56 3.56 27.22
C ALA A 22 -9.10 4.04 27.28
N LEU A 23 -8.53 4.22 28.48
CA LEU A 23 -7.11 4.58 28.63
C LEU A 23 -6.18 3.61 27.93
N SER A 24 -6.43 2.31 28.05
CA SER A 24 -5.66 1.26 27.38
C SER A 24 -5.77 1.38 25.85
N ILE A 25 -6.98 1.58 25.33
CA ILE A 25 -7.24 1.78 23.90
C ILE A 25 -6.50 3.02 23.40
N ARG A 26 -6.57 4.14 24.13
CA ARG A 26 -5.92 5.40 23.78
C ARG A 26 -4.40 5.24 23.73
N PHE A 27 -3.83 4.59 24.75
CA PHE A 27 -2.40 4.33 24.81
C PHE A 27 -1.95 3.40 23.67
N VAL A 28 -2.61 2.25 23.46
CA VAL A 28 -2.22 1.28 22.44
C VAL A 28 -2.37 1.87 21.04
N GLN A 29 -3.48 2.54 20.73
CA GLN A 29 -3.63 3.26 19.46
C GLN A 29 -2.50 4.28 19.30
N GLY A 30 -2.26 5.11 20.30
CA GLY A 30 -1.19 6.10 20.25
C GLY A 30 0.18 5.47 20.04
N TRP A 31 0.45 4.34 20.68
CA TRP A 31 1.71 3.60 20.57
C TRP A 31 1.93 3.00 19.17
N ILE A 32 0.89 2.44 18.55
CA ILE A 32 0.98 1.89 17.18
C ILE A 32 1.42 2.98 16.19
N PHE A 33 0.76 4.13 16.20
CA PHE A 33 1.07 5.23 15.28
C PHE A 33 2.37 5.94 15.65
N TRP A 34 2.64 6.16 16.94
CA TRP A 34 3.94 6.68 17.36
C TRP A 34 5.08 5.74 16.95
N GLY A 35 4.91 4.44 17.12
CA GLY A 35 5.89 3.42 16.76
C GLY A 35 6.17 3.39 15.25
N GLY A 36 5.13 3.50 14.42
CA GLY A 36 5.28 3.56 12.97
C GLY A 36 6.05 4.80 12.49
N GLY A 37 5.73 5.97 13.03
CA GLY A 37 6.42 7.22 12.71
C GLY A 37 7.85 7.28 13.27
N SER A 38 8.04 6.92 14.55
CA SER A 38 9.35 6.93 15.22
C SER A 38 10.30 5.89 14.64
N ARG A 39 9.80 4.74 14.19
CA ARG A 39 10.61 3.77 13.43
C ARG A 39 11.24 4.43 12.21
N ARG A 40 10.50 5.23 11.45
CA ARG A 40 11.01 5.86 10.23
C ARG A 40 11.93 7.05 10.50
N PHE A 41 11.67 7.84 11.53
CA PHE A 41 12.47 9.04 11.82
C PHE A 41 13.67 8.79 12.73
N ILE A 42 13.61 7.78 13.61
CA ILE A 42 14.56 7.62 14.72
C ILE A 42 15.27 6.26 14.65
N TYR A 43 14.51 5.16 14.66
CA TYR A 43 15.10 3.83 14.85
C TYR A 43 15.63 3.19 13.57
N ASP A 44 15.03 3.53 12.43
CA ASP A 44 15.30 2.93 11.13
C ASP A 44 15.14 3.97 9.99
N PRO A 45 16.03 4.99 9.96
CA PRO A 45 15.96 6.09 9.00
C PRO A 45 16.22 5.65 7.55
N GLN A 46 16.69 4.41 7.33
CA GLN A 46 16.86 3.86 5.98
C GLN A 46 15.54 3.78 5.21
N LYS A 47 14.41 3.66 5.92
CA LYS A 47 13.08 3.75 5.32
C LYS A 47 12.76 5.11 4.71
N LEU A 48 13.46 6.15 5.15
CA LEU A 48 13.37 7.50 4.62
C LEU A 48 14.52 7.88 3.67
N ASN A 49 15.45 6.96 3.39
CA ASN A 49 16.58 7.19 2.50
C ASN A 49 16.25 6.72 1.07
N PRO A 50 16.16 7.62 0.07
CA PRO A 50 15.86 7.26 -1.32
C PRO A 50 16.83 6.27 -1.98
N TYR A 51 18.05 6.17 -1.44
CA TYR A 51 19.10 5.30 -1.96
C TYR A 51 19.17 3.94 -1.26
N SER A 52 18.33 3.72 -0.24
CA SER A 52 18.27 2.44 0.47
C SER A 52 17.33 1.46 -0.22
N SER A 53 17.63 0.16 -0.14
CA SER A 53 16.69 -0.91 -0.51
C SER A 53 15.42 -0.89 0.36
N GLU A 54 15.50 -0.32 1.56
CA GLU A 54 14.37 -0.19 2.48
C GLU A 54 13.50 1.05 2.26
N TRP A 55 13.83 1.86 1.24
CA TRP A 55 13.11 3.07 0.91
C TRP A 55 11.60 2.81 0.74
N MET A 56 10.77 3.62 1.39
CA MET A 56 9.32 3.40 1.45
C MET A 56 8.63 3.41 0.08
N ALA A 57 9.21 4.07 -0.93
CA ALA A 57 8.63 4.05 -2.27
C ALA A 57 8.56 2.64 -2.87
N ASN A 58 9.46 1.73 -2.49
CA ASN A 58 9.39 0.32 -2.92
C ASN A 58 8.08 -0.34 -2.43
N LYS A 59 7.64 -0.02 -1.20
CA LYS A 59 6.38 -0.50 -0.63
C LYS A 59 5.17 0.19 -1.27
N ILE A 60 5.28 1.48 -1.59
CA ILE A 60 4.21 2.21 -2.30
C ILE A 60 4.02 1.65 -3.72
N GLN A 61 5.12 1.36 -4.42
CA GLN A 61 5.05 0.75 -5.75
C GLN A 61 4.46 -0.65 -5.68
N SER A 62 4.85 -1.50 -4.72
CA SER A 62 4.32 -2.86 -4.59
C SER A 62 2.80 -2.89 -4.40
N ALA A 63 2.22 -1.88 -3.73
CA ALA A 63 0.78 -1.79 -3.48
C ALA A 63 -0.08 -1.52 -4.74
N MET A 64 0.54 -1.07 -5.83
CA MET A 64 -0.16 -0.53 -6.99
C MET A 64 -1.14 -1.51 -7.67
N PRO A 65 -0.78 -2.77 -7.97
CA PRO A 65 -1.61 -3.65 -8.81
C PRO A 65 -3.03 -3.94 -8.26
N GLY A 66 -3.20 -4.11 -6.95
CA GLY A 66 -4.49 -4.46 -6.35
C GLY A 66 -5.12 -3.36 -5.48
N ALA A 67 -4.62 -2.12 -5.58
CA ALA A 67 -5.17 -1.00 -4.83
C ALA A 67 -6.67 -0.79 -5.15
N LEU A 68 -7.49 -0.55 -4.11
CA LEU A 68 -8.94 -0.34 -4.28
C LEU A 68 -9.19 0.97 -5.06
N PHE A 69 -10.29 1.00 -5.82
CA PHE A 69 -10.70 2.15 -6.66
C PHE A 69 -9.77 2.48 -7.82
N ASP A 70 -8.92 1.54 -8.25
CA ASP A 70 -7.93 1.74 -9.30
C ASP A 70 -7.07 2.99 -9.05
N LEU A 71 -6.47 3.06 -7.86
CA LEU A 71 -5.54 4.14 -7.50
C LEU A 71 -4.18 4.02 -8.21
N SER A 72 -4.02 3.04 -9.10
CA SER A 72 -2.81 2.83 -9.90
C SER A 72 -2.30 4.09 -10.60
N PRO A 73 -3.13 4.93 -11.22
CA PRO A 73 -2.68 6.17 -11.84
C PRO A 73 -2.18 7.21 -10.82
N VAL A 74 -2.79 7.27 -9.63
CA VAL A 74 -2.39 8.20 -8.56
C VAL A 74 -1.04 7.78 -7.97
N VAL A 75 -0.89 6.49 -7.67
CA VAL A 75 0.38 5.92 -7.21
C VAL A 75 1.45 6.10 -8.30
N GLY A 76 1.11 5.78 -9.56
CA GLY A 76 1.98 5.98 -10.70
C GLY A 76 2.46 7.42 -10.86
N PHE A 77 1.57 8.41 -10.75
CA PHE A 77 1.93 9.83 -10.77
C PHE A 77 2.95 10.16 -9.67
N LEU A 78 2.69 9.72 -8.44
CA LEU A 78 3.58 9.96 -7.32
C LEU A 78 4.98 9.36 -7.58
N LEU A 79 5.06 8.13 -8.10
CA LEU A 79 6.32 7.46 -8.41
C LEU A 79 7.12 8.12 -9.54
N HIS A 80 6.47 8.84 -10.46
CA HIS A 80 7.17 9.64 -11.47
C HIS A 80 7.68 10.99 -10.94
N HIS A 81 7.09 11.50 -9.86
CA HIS A 81 7.41 12.82 -9.31
C HIS A 81 8.04 12.72 -7.92
N PHE A 82 9.36 12.55 -7.89
CA PHE A 82 10.14 12.34 -6.66
C PHE A 82 9.86 13.37 -5.56
N ILE A 83 9.75 14.66 -5.87
CA ILE A 83 9.51 15.72 -4.88
C ILE A 83 8.18 15.49 -4.15
N PHE A 84 7.10 15.19 -4.91
CA PHE A 84 5.79 14.91 -4.32
C PHE A 84 5.80 13.60 -3.53
N LEU A 85 6.45 12.56 -4.04
CA LEU A 85 6.59 11.28 -3.34
C LEU A 85 7.31 11.42 -2.01
N TYR A 86 8.47 12.08 -2.03
CA TYR A 86 9.29 12.28 -0.84
C TYR A 86 8.52 13.12 0.19
N ALA A 87 7.90 14.22 -0.24
CA ALA A 87 7.08 15.06 0.63
C ALA A 87 5.88 14.28 1.23
N ALA A 88 5.21 13.46 0.42
CA ALA A 88 4.08 12.64 0.87
C ALA A 88 4.52 11.60 1.92
N ILE A 89 5.64 10.91 1.72
CA ILE A 89 6.18 9.94 2.67
C ILE A 89 6.55 10.61 4.01
N ILE A 90 7.21 11.77 3.96
CA ILE A 90 7.58 12.52 5.15
C ILE A 90 6.33 13.03 5.88
N LEU A 91 5.38 13.63 5.16
CA LEU A 91 4.14 14.14 5.75
C LEU A 91 3.32 13.02 6.37
N PHE A 92 3.13 11.90 5.67
CA PHE A 92 2.40 10.75 6.17
C PHE A 92 3.05 10.19 7.45
N SER A 93 4.38 10.05 7.46
CA SER A 93 5.13 9.59 8.63
C SER A 93 5.06 10.58 9.79
N LEU A 94 5.05 11.88 9.52
CA LEU A 94 4.94 12.92 10.54
C LEU A 94 3.53 12.93 11.15
N LEU A 95 2.49 12.82 10.34
CA LEU A 95 1.10 12.72 10.82
C LEU A 95 0.90 11.48 11.69
N GLU A 96 1.47 10.35 11.30
CA GLU A 96 1.50 9.11 12.08
C GLU A 96 2.21 9.33 13.43
N LEU A 97 3.40 9.93 13.44
CA LEU A 97 4.14 10.22 14.67
C LEU A 97 3.36 11.16 15.61
N LEU A 98 2.86 12.28 15.08
CA LEU A 98 2.21 13.33 15.87
C LEU A 98 0.84 12.89 16.40
N SER A 99 0.05 12.18 15.59
CA SER A 99 -1.22 11.62 16.05
C SER A 99 -1.00 10.57 17.13
N GLY A 100 0.05 9.75 17.02
CA GLY A 100 0.46 8.81 18.05
C GLY A 100 0.78 9.48 19.38
N LEU A 101 1.65 10.49 19.37
CA LEU A 101 1.97 11.29 20.56
C LEU A 101 0.75 11.99 21.15
N GLY A 102 -0.08 12.57 20.27
CA GLY A 102 -1.33 13.22 20.65
C GLY A 102 -2.24 12.28 21.41
N LEU A 103 -2.38 11.02 21.00
CA LEU A 103 -3.18 10.03 21.72
C LEU A 103 -2.52 9.59 23.03
N ILE A 104 -1.20 9.33 23.05
CA ILE A 104 -0.48 8.93 24.27
C ILE A 104 -0.71 9.96 25.39
N PHE A 105 -0.52 11.25 25.08
CA PHE A 105 -0.70 12.33 26.07
C PHE A 105 -2.16 12.81 26.21
N GLY A 106 -3.06 12.38 25.33
CA GLY A 106 -4.43 12.88 25.26
C GLY A 106 -4.50 14.37 24.90
N PHE A 107 -3.72 14.80 23.90
CA PHE A 107 -3.71 16.13 23.33
C PHE A 107 -4.39 16.14 21.96
N CYS A 108 -5.32 17.09 21.75
CA CYS A 108 -6.15 17.15 20.56
C CYS A 108 -6.76 15.77 20.24
N THR A 109 -7.29 15.07 21.26
CA THR A 109 -7.53 13.62 21.20
C THR A 109 -8.43 13.23 20.03
N ARG A 110 -9.48 14.01 19.75
CA ARG A 110 -10.37 13.78 18.61
C ARG A 110 -9.67 13.98 17.27
N ALA A 111 -8.90 15.04 17.11
CA ALA A 111 -8.14 15.28 15.87
C ALA A 111 -7.09 14.18 15.64
N SER A 112 -6.34 13.82 16.68
CA SER A 112 -5.37 12.72 16.65
C SER A 112 -6.05 11.40 16.28
N ALA A 113 -7.20 11.10 16.89
CA ALA A 113 -7.99 9.92 16.55
C ALA A 113 -8.46 9.92 15.08
N LEU A 114 -8.98 11.04 14.57
CA LEU A 114 -9.39 11.16 13.16
C LEU A 114 -8.21 10.96 12.19
N LEU A 115 -7.03 11.47 12.52
CA LEU A 115 -5.83 11.22 11.72
C LEU A 115 -5.49 9.72 11.68
N THR A 116 -5.57 9.02 12.81
CA THR A 116 -5.35 7.56 12.83
C THR A 116 -6.43 6.79 12.05
N VAL A 117 -7.69 7.25 12.08
CA VAL A 117 -8.80 6.69 11.28
C VAL A 117 -8.51 6.87 9.79
N PHE A 118 -8.14 8.09 9.37
CA PHE A 118 -7.81 8.40 7.99
C PHE A 118 -6.66 7.53 7.47
N ILE A 119 -5.57 7.44 8.24
CA ILE A 119 -4.42 6.60 7.89
C ILE A 119 -4.85 5.13 7.76
N SER A 120 -5.67 4.63 8.70
CA SER A 120 -6.17 3.24 8.67
C SER A 120 -6.97 2.96 7.39
N ILE A 121 -7.85 3.87 6.97
CA ILE A 121 -8.62 3.75 5.73
C ILE A 121 -7.69 3.71 4.50
N VAL A 122 -6.70 4.60 4.44
CA VAL A 122 -5.72 4.64 3.34
C VAL A 122 -4.92 3.33 3.28
N LEU A 123 -4.49 2.80 4.43
CA LEU A 123 -3.77 1.53 4.49
C LEU A 123 -4.63 0.36 3.99
N MET A 124 -5.90 0.30 4.39
CA MET A 124 -6.82 -0.74 3.91
C MET A 124 -7.00 -0.67 2.39
N ILE A 125 -7.16 0.54 1.84
CA ILE A 125 -7.38 0.76 0.40
C ILE A 125 -6.15 0.35 -0.44
N LEU A 126 -4.95 0.72 0.01
CA LEU A 126 -3.71 0.48 -0.75
C LEU A 126 -3.17 -0.94 -0.56
N PHE A 127 -3.15 -1.44 0.68
CA PHE A 127 -2.43 -2.65 1.05
C PHE A 127 -3.33 -3.85 1.38
N GLY A 128 -4.66 -3.69 1.37
CA GLY A 128 -5.58 -4.75 1.79
C GLY A 128 -5.54 -6.03 0.96
N TRP A 129 -5.03 -5.97 -0.27
CA TRP A 129 -5.00 -7.09 -1.23
C TRP A 129 -3.72 -7.94 -1.17
N GLN A 130 -2.57 -7.32 -0.88
CA GLN A 130 -1.23 -7.93 -0.88
C GLN A 130 -1.24 -9.10 0.16
N GLY A 131 -0.43 -10.16 0.04
CA GLY A 131 -0.71 -11.46 0.70
C GLY A 131 0.43 -12.10 1.46
N SER A 132 0.05 -13.06 2.32
CA SER A 132 0.72 -13.64 3.49
C SER A 132 1.02 -12.70 4.66
N THR A 133 1.41 -11.44 4.43
CA THR A 133 1.57 -10.43 5.50
C THR A 133 0.33 -9.55 5.70
N CYS A 134 -0.52 -9.40 4.68
CA CYS A 134 -1.51 -8.30 4.69
C CYS A 134 -2.90 -8.64 5.20
N LEU A 135 -3.16 -9.90 5.59
CA LEU A 135 -4.23 -10.11 6.56
C LEU A 135 -3.87 -9.43 7.88
N ASP A 136 -2.59 -9.41 8.27
CA ASP A 136 -2.15 -8.68 9.46
C ASP A 136 -2.27 -7.16 9.26
N GLU A 137 -1.90 -6.64 8.09
CA GLU A 137 -2.01 -5.21 7.80
C GLU A 137 -3.47 -4.73 7.67
N TRP A 138 -4.34 -5.51 7.02
CA TRP A 138 -5.77 -5.20 6.96
C TRP A 138 -6.44 -5.37 8.34
N THR A 139 -6.18 -6.46 9.07
CA THR A 139 -6.79 -6.67 10.40
C THR A 139 -6.31 -5.63 11.41
N MET A 140 -5.02 -5.27 11.38
CA MET A 140 -4.48 -4.17 12.16
C MET A 140 -5.19 -2.86 11.81
N ALA A 141 -5.30 -2.52 10.52
CA ALA A 141 -5.93 -1.28 10.08
C ALA A 141 -7.42 -1.22 10.43
N VAL A 142 -8.16 -2.33 10.33
CA VAL A 142 -9.57 -2.40 10.76
C VAL A 142 -9.71 -2.21 12.27
N SER A 143 -8.82 -2.83 13.05
CA SER A 143 -8.81 -2.65 14.51
C SER A 143 -8.51 -1.19 14.88
N THR A 144 -7.50 -0.59 14.28
CA THR A 144 -7.14 0.82 14.52
C THR A 144 -8.20 1.79 14.00
N LEU A 145 -8.95 1.44 12.96
CA LEU A 145 -10.13 2.18 12.51
C LEU A 145 -11.20 2.21 13.61
N ALA A 146 -11.59 1.04 14.13
CA ALA A 146 -12.62 0.93 15.16
C ALA A 146 -12.18 1.61 16.48
N MET A 147 -10.93 1.42 16.89
CA MET A 147 -10.34 2.09 18.05
C MET A 147 -10.32 3.61 17.84
N GLY A 148 -9.87 4.11 16.69
CA GLY A 148 -9.84 5.54 16.38
C GLY A 148 -11.23 6.19 16.40
N LEU A 149 -12.24 5.55 15.78
CA LEU A 149 -13.63 6.05 15.83
C LEU A 149 -14.19 6.09 17.26
N THR A 150 -13.85 5.09 18.08
CA THR A 150 -14.22 5.05 19.50
C THR A 150 -13.57 6.18 20.28
N LEU A 151 -12.26 6.41 20.09
CA LEU A 151 -11.51 7.50 20.72
C LEU A 151 -12.05 8.88 20.29
N PHE A 152 -12.51 9.02 19.04
CA PHE A 152 -13.13 10.25 18.58
C PHE A 152 -14.45 10.56 19.30
N LEU A 153 -15.32 9.55 19.50
CA LEU A 153 -16.58 9.74 20.21
C LEU A 153 -16.35 10.20 21.66
N MET A 154 -15.45 9.50 22.35
CA MET A 154 -15.15 9.74 23.76
C MET A 154 -14.34 11.04 23.98
N GLY A 155 -13.31 11.29 23.16
CA GLY A 155 -12.24 12.23 23.46
C GLY A 155 -11.24 11.69 24.49
N GLY A 156 -10.45 12.59 25.08
CA GLY A 156 -9.35 12.27 26.00
C GLY A 156 -9.73 12.18 27.47
N SER A 157 -10.85 12.81 27.88
CA SER A 157 -11.43 12.77 29.24
C SER A 157 -10.40 12.56 30.37
N ALA A 158 -10.30 11.38 30.99
CA ALA A 158 -9.39 11.18 32.11
C ALA A 158 -7.90 11.09 31.71
N TYR A 159 -7.02 11.58 32.58
CA TYR A 159 -5.56 11.56 32.41
C TYR A 159 -5.10 12.06 31.03
N SER A 160 -5.65 13.18 30.57
CA SER A 160 -5.35 13.78 29.27
C SER A 160 -4.92 15.23 29.41
N LEU A 161 -4.05 15.70 28.51
CA LEU A 161 -3.72 17.12 28.39
C LEU A 161 -4.97 17.95 28.05
N ASP A 162 -5.89 17.41 27.24
CA ASP A 162 -7.14 18.08 26.93
C ASP A 162 -7.97 18.36 28.20
N ALA A 163 -8.08 17.40 29.11
CA ALA A 163 -8.78 17.63 30.37
C ALA A 163 -8.03 18.56 31.32
N TRP A 164 -6.70 18.54 31.31
CA TRP A 164 -5.92 19.54 32.04
C TRP A 164 -6.17 20.97 31.53
N ILE A 165 -6.28 21.15 30.20
CA ILE A 165 -6.64 22.45 29.58
C ILE A 165 -8.05 22.87 30.01
N ILE A 166 -9.03 21.95 29.98
CA ILE A 166 -10.41 22.23 30.41
C ILE A 166 -10.47 22.65 31.89
N GLN A 167 -9.69 22.00 32.75
CA GLN A 167 -9.62 22.34 34.17
C GLN A 167 -9.03 23.73 34.42
N ARG A 168 -8.00 24.12 33.65
CA ARG A 168 -7.37 25.45 33.78
C ARG A 168 -8.18 26.57 33.13
N HIS A 169 -8.84 26.28 32.01
CA HIS A 169 -9.57 27.26 31.22
C HIS A 169 -10.97 26.75 30.86
N PRO A 170 -11.94 26.73 31.80
CA PRO A 170 -13.28 26.18 31.56
C PRO A 170 -14.04 26.81 30.39
N GLN A 171 -13.69 28.05 30.02
CA GLN A 171 -14.25 28.79 28.88
C GLN A 171 -14.03 28.08 27.53
N VAL A 172 -13.05 27.17 27.41
CA VAL A 172 -12.81 26.42 26.17
C VAL A 172 -13.97 25.49 25.80
N LEU A 173 -14.77 25.06 26.78
CA LEU A 173 -15.96 24.23 26.55
C LEU A 173 -17.06 24.96 25.76
N GLN A 174 -17.01 26.29 25.69
CA GLN A 174 -17.95 27.08 24.88
C GLN A 174 -17.53 27.13 23.41
N LYS A 175 -16.29 26.75 23.09
CA LYS A 175 -15.72 26.84 21.73
C LYS A 175 -15.99 25.54 20.98
N THR A 176 -16.79 25.62 19.92
CA THR A 176 -17.17 24.47 19.08
C THR A 176 -15.97 23.77 18.44
N TRP A 177 -14.97 24.53 17.98
CA TRP A 177 -13.75 23.95 17.41
C TRP A 177 -12.95 23.15 18.45
N PHE A 178 -12.92 23.60 19.70
CA PHE A 178 -12.21 22.90 20.78
C PHE A 178 -12.92 21.58 21.08
N LEU A 179 -14.24 21.61 21.20
CA LEU A 179 -15.03 20.39 21.38
C LEU A 179 -14.92 19.43 20.19
N PHE A 180 -14.66 19.90 18.97
CA PHE A 180 -14.50 19.04 17.81
C PHE A 180 -13.10 18.42 17.71
N LEU A 181 -12.04 19.22 17.89
CA LEU A 181 -10.65 18.80 17.71
C LEU A 181 -10.01 18.20 18.96
N ASN A 182 -10.39 18.69 20.14
CA ASN A 182 -9.86 18.25 21.42
C ASN A 182 -10.85 17.30 22.09
N SER A 183 -11.23 17.60 23.33
CA SER A 183 -12.07 16.73 24.14
C SER A 183 -13.13 17.55 24.84
N GLY A 184 -14.22 16.88 25.20
CA GLY A 184 -15.31 17.47 25.97
C GLY A 184 -16.61 16.72 25.76
N PRO A 185 -17.56 16.86 26.71
CA PRO A 185 -18.83 16.17 26.63
C PRO A 185 -19.62 16.65 25.40
N TRP A 186 -20.18 15.70 24.68
CA TRP A 186 -21.17 15.97 23.63
C TRP A 186 -22.55 15.61 24.17
N ALA A 187 -23.58 16.25 23.63
CA ALA A 187 -24.96 15.88 23.96
C ALA A 187 -25.23 14.42 23.61
N ASP A 188 -25.96 13.70 24.48
CA ASP A 188 -26.20 12.26 24.37
C ASP A 188 -26.78 11.86 23.02
N LEU A 189 -27.73 12.65 22.50
CA LEU A 189 -28.33 12.41 21.18
C LEU A 189 -27.29 12.48 20.04
N LYS A 190 -26.32 13.41 20.14
CA LYS A 190 -25.25 13.55 19.16
C LYS A 190 -24.27 12.37 19.26
N VAL A 191 -23.89 11.97 20.47
CA VAL A 191 -23.04 10.79 20.70
C VAL A 191 -23.72 9.55 20.13
N ARG A 192 -24.99 9.29 20.49
CA ARG A 192 -25.76 8.14 20.01
C ARG A 192 -25.86 8.08 18.50
N ARG A 193 -26.23 9.19 17.84
CA ARG A 193 -26.35 9.24 16.37
C ARG A 193 -25.00 9.00 15.69
N THR A 194 -23.94 9.62 16.19
CA THR A 194 -22.59 9.46 15.62
C THR A 194 -22.06 8.05 15.83
N ALA A 195 -22.31 7.44 17.00
CA ALA A 195 -21.93 6.08 17.31
C ALA A 195 -22.63 5.06 16.39
N LEU A 196 -23.94 5.22 16.16
CA LEU A 196 -24.68 4.37 15.22
C LEU A 196 -24.16 4.53 13.79
N PHE A 197 -23.87 5.77 13.37
CA PHE A 197 -23.27 6.01 12.06
C PHE A 197 -21.90 5.34 11.93
N PHE A 198 -21.01 5.49 12.92
CA PHE A 198 -19.70 4.84 12.92
C PHE A 198 -19.80 3.32 12.93
N LEU A 199 -20.76 2.74 13.66
CA LEU A 199 -21.02 1.30 13.63
C LEU A 199 -21.41 0.84 12.22
N ILE A 200 -22.39 1.51 11.60
CA ILE A 200 -22.86 1.18 10.25
C ILE A 200 -21.71 1.33 9.24
N PHE A 201 -20.97 2.45 9.30
CA PHE A 201 -19.82 2.70 8.45
C PHE A 201 -18.74 1.63 8.62
N THR A 202 -18.35 1.31 9.86
CA THR A 202 -17.32 0.30 10.14
C THR A 202 -17.78 -1.06 9.63
N MET A 203 -19.04 -1.44 9.86
CA MET A 203 -19.58 -2.71 9.37
C MET A 203 -19.53 -2.76 7.85
N ILE A 204 -20.04 -1.76 7.14
CA ILE A 204 -20.04 -1.73 5.67
C ILE A 204 -18.62 -1.73 5.13
N PHE A 205 -17.73 -0.90 5.67
CA PHE A 205 -16.37 -0.75 5.16
C PHE A 205 -15.52 -1.99 5.44
N THR A 206 -15.57 -2.54 6.66
CA THR A 206 -14.86 -3.76 7.03
C THR A 206 -15.39 -4.97 6.26
N VAL A 207 -16.70 -5.23 6.30
CA VAL A 207 -17.28 -6.38 5.60
C VAL A 207 -17.10 -6.25 4.09
N GLY A 208 -17.33 -5.06 3.53
CA GLY A 208 -17.22 -4.81 2.09
C GLY A 208 -15.79 -4.93 1.58
N THR A 209 -14.81 -4.35 2.27
CA THR A 209 -13.39 -4.49 1.87
C THR A 209 -12.90 -5.91 2.06
N TYR A 210 -13.33 -6.63 3.12
CA TYR A 210 -12.99 -8.03 3.30
C TYR A 210 -13.54 -8.90 2.17
N ASP A 211 -14.83 -8.79 1.86
CA ASP A 211 -15.44 -9.57 0.78
C ASP A 211 -14.83 -9.22 -0.58
N TYR A 212 -14.45 -7.96 -0.81
CA TYR A 212 -13.74 -7.57 -2.02
C TYR A 212 -12.34 -8.19 -2.15
N TYR A 213 -11.57 -8.28 -1.05
CA TYR A 213 -10.20 -8.81 -1.09
C TYR A 213 -10.11 -10.32 -0.93
N ARG A 214 -11.07 -10.96 -0.24
CA ARG A 214 -10.99 -12.37 0.15
C ARG A 214 -12.28 -13.15 -0.14
N GLY A 215 -13.38 -12.47 -0.38
CA GLY A 215 -14.71 -13.07 -0.47
C GLY A 215 -15.16 -13.70 0.85
N ALA A 216 -15.88 -14.81 0.75
CA ALA A 216 -16.40 -15.65 1.83
C ALA A 216 -17.51 -15.04 2.70
N ILE A 217 -18.02 -13.85 2.36
CA ILE A 217 -19.18 -13.26 3.03
C ILE A 217 -20.38 -13.26 2.08
N PHE A 218 -20.26 -12.54 0.97
CA PHE A 218 -21.27 -12.46 -0.09
C PHE A 218 -20.81 -13.22 -1.34
N THR A 219 -19.49 -13.32 -1.56
CA THR A 219 -18.89 -14.06 -2.66
C THR A 219 -18.16 -15.32 -2.18
N ARG A 220 -17.79 -16.23 -3.08
CA ARG A 220 -16.95 -17.39 -2.72
C ARG A 220 -15.56 -16.91 -2.35
N TYR A 221 -14.86 -17.66 -1.50
CA TYR A 221 -13.47 -17.36 -1.18
C TYR A 221 -12.61 -17.24 -2.45
N HIS A 222 -11.86 -16.14 -2.56
CA HIS A 222 -10.95 -15.89 -3.68
C HIS A 222 -9.73 -15.07 -3.23
N SER A 223 -8.64 -15.16 -3.98
CA SER A 223 -7.41 -14.42 -3.70
C SER A 223 -7.45 -13.01 -4.31
N GLY A 224 -8.40 -12.17 -3.87
CA GLY A 224 -8.53 -10.76 -4.25
C GLY A 224 -8.76 -10.48 -5.74
N PRO A 225 -8.76 -9.21 -6.16
CA PRO A 225 -8.69 -8.83 -7.58
C PRO A 225 -7.32 -9.18 -8.20
N VAL A 226 -6.28 -9.26 -7.37
CA VAL A 226 -4.91 -9.64 -7.73
C VAL A 226 -4.43 -10.69 -6.73
N ASN A 227 -3.78 -11.74 -7.22
CA ASN A 227 -3.38 -12.88 -6.40
C ASN A 227 -1.96 -12.69 -5.82
N PRO A 228 -1.82 -12.44 -4.52
CA PRO A 228 -0.52 -12.15 -3.94
C PRO A 228 0.40 -13.37 -3.79
N ASP A 229 -0.10 -14.59 -3.99
CA ASP A 229 0.69 -15.81 -3.85
C ASP A 229 1.14 -16.35 -5.21
N ILE A 230 0.53 -15.87 -6.30
CA ILE A 230 0.78 -16.33 -7.66
C ILE A 230 1.32 -15.17 -8.48
N PHE A 231 2.58 -15.31 -8.92
CA PHE A 231 3.13 -14.39 -9.90
C PHE A 231 2.32 -14.39 -11.20
N HIS A 232 2.02 -13.19 -11.68
CA HIS A 232 1.47 -12.95 -13.01
C HIS A 232 2.32 -11.91 -13.72
N LEU A 233 2.47 -12.10 -15.03
CA LEU A 233 3.25 -11.26 -15.91
C LEU A 233 2.35 -10.82 -17.06
N SER A 234 2.12 -9.51 -17.16
CA SER A 234 1.43 -8.91 -18.29
C SER A 234 2.45 -8.45 -19.33
N LEU A 235 2.25 -8.88 -20.57
CA LEU A 235 3.08 -8.56 -21.72
C LEU A 235 2.30 -7.69 -22.70
N SER A 236 2.95 -6.67 -23.25
CA SER A 236 2.33 -5.70 -24.17
C SER A 236 3.36 -5.09 -25.10
N ASP A 237 2.89 -4.44 -26.17
CA ASP A 237 3.71 -3.70 -27.14
C ASP A 237 4.91 -4.49 -27.69
N GLY A 238 4.76 -5.81 -27.82
CA GLY A 238 5.81 -6.67 -28.36
C GLY A 238 5.99 -6.49 -29.86
N GLN A 239 7.21 -6.14 -30.27
CA GLN A 239 7.61 -5.87 -31.65
C GLN A 239 8.86 -6.69 -32.00
N LEU A 240 8.86 -7.26 -33.21
CA LEU A 240 10.02 -7.94 -33.79
C LEU A 240 10.61 -7.07 -34.89
N GLU A 241 11.86 -6.66 -34.69
CA GLU A 241 12.61 -5.86 -35.65
C GLU A 241 13.19 -6.72 -36.79
N PRO A 242 13.38 -6.17 -38.00
CA PRO A 242 13.96 -6.91 -39.13
C PRO A 242 15.34 -7.50 -38.85
N ASN A 243 16.09 -6.91 -37.92
CA ASN A 243 17.41 -7.40 -37.51
C ASN A 243 17.36 -8.58 -36.53
N GLY A 244 16.17 -9.04 -36.12
CA GLY A 244 15.97 -10.12 -35.14
C GLY A 244 15.85 -9.64 -33.69
N SER A 245 15.98 -8.34 -33.42
CA SER A 245 15.78 -7.81 -32.06
C SER A 245 14.32 -7.84 -31.67
N VAL A 246 14.03 -8.15 -30.41
CA VAL A 246 12.67 -8.16 -29.88
C VAL A 246 12.53 -7.11 -28.79
N CYS A 247 11.60 -6.17 -28.96
CA CYS A 247 11.26 -5.19 -27.93
C CYS A 247 9.87 -5.51 -27.39
N PHE A 248 9.67 -5.48 -26.06
CA PHE A 248 8.35 -5.68 -25.46
C PHE A 248 8.28 -5.03 -24.07
N LYS A 249 7.07 -4.71 -23.63
CA LYS A 249 6.82 -4.24 -22.27
C LYS A 249 6.34 -5.39 -21.40
N MET A 250 6.93 -5.49 -20.21
CA MET A 250 6.52 -6.44 -19.18
C MET A 250 6.11 -5.69 -17.90
N THR A 251 5.08 -6.21 -17.23
CA THR A 251 4.62 -5.74 -15.91
C THR A 251 4.37 -6.94 -15.01
N VAL A 252 4.95 -6.94 -13.80
CA VAL A 252 4.60 -7.91 -12.75
C VAL A 252 3.39 -7.36 -12.00
N ASP A 253 2.19 -7.75 -12.41
CA ASP A 253 0.91 -7.25 -11.91
C ASP A 253 0.30 -8.13 -10.81
N SER A 254 0.97 -9.20 -10.40
CA SER A 254 0.57 -10.07 -9.29
C SER A 254 1.77 -10.84 -8.75
N GLY A 255 1.77 -11.19 -7.46
CA GLY A 255 2.76 -12.08 -6.84
C GLY A 255 3.22 -11.61 -5.46
N PRO A 256 4.07 -12.40 -4.78
CA PRO A 256 4.52 -12.08 -3.43
C PRO A 256 5.46 -10.88 -3.41
N SER A 257 5.22 -9.94 -2.51
CA SER A 257 6.06 -8.73 -2.37
C SER A 257 7.44 -8.98 -1.76
N SER A 258 7.62 -10.14 -1.12
CA SER A 258 8.86 -10.50 -0.39
C SER A 258 9.94 -11.07 -1.30
N THR A 259 9.57 -11.58 -2.48
CA THR A 259 10.48 -12.28 -3.38
C THR A 259 10.27 -11.76 -4.79
N PRO A 260 11.33 -11.42 -5.53
CA PRO A 260 11.18 -11.01 -6.91
C PRO A 260 10.93 -12.23 -7.81
N TYR A 261 10.37 -11.96 -8.98
CA TYR A 261 10.17 -12.97 -10.00
C TYR A 261 11.43 -13.18 -10.84
N TYR A 262 11.81 -14.43 -11.09
CA TYR A 262 13.02 -14.78 -11.83
C TYR A 262 12.68 -15.34 -13.21
N ILE A 263 13.03 -14.58 -14.25
CA ILE A 263 12.89 -14.97 -15.65
C ILE A 263 14.21 -15.59 -16.10
N MET A 264 14.15 -16.87 -16.45
CA MET A 264 15.32 -17.72 -16.68
C MET A 264 15.57 -17.98 -18.17
N ARG A 265 14.51 -17.88 -18.99
CA ARG A 265 14.58 -18.17 -20.43
C ARG A 265 13.50 -17.41 -21.18
N ILE A 266 13.85 -16.88 -22.34
CA ILE A 266 12.90 -16.30 -23.29
C ILE A 266 13.12 -16.97 -24.64
N GLU A 267 12.05 -17.30 -25.34
CA GLU A 267 12.07 -17.92 -26.66
C GLU A 267 11.32 -17.04 -27.66
N LEU A 268 11.86 -16.92 -28.87
CA LEU A 268 11.15 -16.46 -30.04
C LEU A 268 10.68 -17.68 -30.83
N ILE A 269 9.39 -17.75 -31.09
CA ILE A 269 8.74 -18.89 -31.75
C ILE A 269 8.07 -18.40 -33.03
N HIS A 270 8.19 -19.16 -34.11
CA HIS A 270 7.49 -18.91 -35.36
C HIS A 270 6.35 -19.90 -35.55
N SER A 271 5.29 -19.49 -36.24
CA SER A 271 4.13 -20.35 -36.53
C SER A 271 4.48 -21.68 -37.24
N SER A 272 5.53 -21.72 -38.06
CA SER A 272 5.98 -22.92 -38.79
C SER A 272 7.18 -23.65 -38.14
N GLN A 273 7.88 -23.00 -37.22
CA GLN A 273 9.07 -23.53 -36.54
C GLN A 273 8.94 -23.30 -35.04
N ASN A 274 8.95 -24.38 -34.27
CA ASN A 274 8.71 -24.35 -32.83
C ASN A 274 9.68 -23.46 -32.04
N GLU A 275 10.87 -23.14 -32.57
CA GLU A 275 11.86 -22.29 -31.91
C GLU A 275 12.77 -21.63 -32.95
N VAL A 276 12.81 -20.30 -32.95
CA VAL A 276 13.64 -19.47 -33.84
C VAL A 276 14.87 -18.99 -33.10
N GLU A 277 14.66 -18.57 -31.85
CA GLU A 277 15.71 -18.05 -30.99
C GLU A 277 15.45 -18.37 -29.52
N ILE A 278 16.51 -18.56 -28.75
CA ILE A 278 16.46 -18.68 -27.29
C ILE A 278 17.44 -17.68 -26.69
N TRP A 279 16.95 -16.91 -25.71
CA TRP A 279 17.76 -16.23 -24.72
C TRP A 279 17.76 -17.06 -23.43
N THR A 280 18.88 -17.75 -23.20
CA THR A 280 19.13 -18.52 -21.98
C THR A 280 19.44 -17.60 -20.80
N ALA A 281 19.42 -18.13 -19.58
CA ALA A 281 19.83 -17.42 -18.37
C ALA A 281 21.21 -16.76 -18.51
N GLU A 282 22.16 -17.40 -19.18
CA GLU A 282 23.48 -16.83 -19.43
C GLU A 282 23.42 -15.60 -20.32
N GLN A 283 22.63 -15.65 -21.40
CA GLN A 283 22.46 -14.53 -22.32
C GLN A 283 21.66 -13.39 -21.69
N LEU A 284 20.61 -13.70 -20.92
CA LEU A 284 19.83 -12.70 -20.17
C LEU A 284 20.70 -11.95 -19.14
N ARG A 285 21.66 -12.65 -18.53
CA ARG A 285 22.63 -12.04 -17.60
C ARG A 285 23.69 -11.18 -18.28
N ALA A 286 23.98 -11.48 -19.54
CA ALA A 286 24.94 -10.75 -20.35
C ALA A 286 24.33 -9.52 -21.03
N LEU A 287 23.02 -9.27 -20.88
CA LEU A 287 22.38 -8.10 -21.47
C LEU A 287 23.02 -6.80 -20.95
N PRO A 288 23.23 -5.78 -21.81
CA PRO A 288 23.61 -4.47 -21.31
C PRO A 288 22.42 -3.87 -20.55
N LYS A 289 22.68 -3.09 -19.49
CA LYS A 289 21.63 -2.42 -18.70
C LYS A 289 20.72 -1.53 -19.54
N SER A 290 21.21 -1.00 -20.66
CA SER A 290 20.42 -0.22 -21.64
C SER A 290 19.31 -1.02 -22.31
N SER A 291 19.35 -2.36 -22.25
CA SER A 291 18.31 -3.26 -22.74
C SER A 291 17.05 -3.25 -21.88
N ILE A 292 17.12 -2.68 -20.67
CA ILE A 292 16.02 -2.66 -19.72
C ILE A 292 15.72 -1.21 -19.35
N LYS A 293 14.61 -0.70 -19.87
CA LYS A 293 14.13 0.64 -19.57
C LYS A 293 12.93 0.56 -18.63
N ASN A 294 13.21 0.76 -17.35
CA ASN A 294 12.19 0.76 -16.30
C ASN A 294 11.30 2.00 -16.39
N THR A 295 10.00 1.81 -16.16
CA THR A 295 9.02 2.91 -16.06
C THR A 295 9.17 3.66 -14.73
N TYR A 296 9.47 2.94 -13.65
CA TYR A 296 9.63 3.50 -12.30
C TYR A 296 11.07 3.34 -11.80
N ALA A 297 11.49 4.23 -10.89
CA ALA A 297 12.85 4.25 -10.37
C ALA A 297 13.11 3.26 -9.21
N TYR A 298 12.08 2.60 -8.67
CA TYR A 298 12.13 1.88 -7.39
C TYR A 298 12.13 0.35 -7.58
N ASN A 299 10.96 -0.31 -7.64
CA ASN A 299 10.87 -1.74 -7.95
C ASN A 299 11.13 -1.93 -9.44
N LYS A 300 12.39 -2.19 -9.79
CA LYS A 300 12.89 -2.27 -11.17
C LYS A 300 13.06 -3.71 -11.61
N VAL A 301 12.80 -3.96 -12.89
CA VAL A 301 13.35 -5.11 -13.58
C VAL A 301 14.85 -4.90 -13.73
N GLU A 302 15.64 -5.86 -13.27
CA GLU A 302 17.10 -5.80 -13.26
C GLU A 302 17.71 -7.14 -13.70
N ILE A 303 19.01 -7.10 -13.98
CA ILE A 303 19.77 -8.30 -14.32
C ILE A 303 20.21 -8.96 -13.02
N GLY A 304 19.67 -10.15 -12.75
CA GLY A 304 19.96 -10.94 -11.55
C GLY A 304 21.01 -12.03 -11.78
N MET A 305 21.35 -12.77 -10.73
CA MET A 305 22.34 -13.86 -10.78
C MET A 305 21.93 -15.01 -11.71
N TYR A 306 20.63 -15.17 -11.99
CA TYR A 306 20.08 -16.31 -12.73
C TYR A 306 19.29 -15.91 -13.98
N GLY A 307 19.29 -14.64 -14.39
CA GLY A 307 18.50 -14.15 -15.52
C GLY A 307 18.00 -12.74 -15.25
N LEU A 308 16.75 -12.44 -15.60
CA LEU A 308 16.12 -11.18 -15.18
C LEU A 308 15.39 -11.37 -13.85
N MET A 309 15.49 -10.36 -12.99
CA MET A 309 14.78 -10.26 -11.73
C MET A 309 13.74 -9.16 -11.85
N ALA A 310 12.48 -9.49 -11.59
CA ALA A 310 11.33 -8.59 -11.73
C ALA A 310 10.50 -8.60 -10.44
N PRO A 311 10.70 -7.65 -9.51
CA PRO A 311 9.88 -7.54 -8.30
C PRO A 311 8.42 -7.20 -8.60
N GLU A 312 7.54 -7.40 -7.63
CA GLU A 312 6.12 -7.03 -7.73
C GLU A 312 5.97 -5.56 -8.14
N SER A 313 5.02 -5.31 -9.05
CA SER A 313 4.73 -3.98 -9.61
C SER A 313 5.88 -3.36 -10.41
N SER A 314 6.91 -4.14 -10.73
CA SER A 314 7.92 -3.69 -11.69
C SER A 314 7.34 -3.62 -13.09
N LYS A 315 7.71 -2.58 -13.82
CA LYS A 315 7.30 -2.33 -15.19
C LYS A 315 8.48 -1.84 -16.01
N ALA A 316 8.80 -2.56 -17.08
CA ALA A 316 9.92 -2.23 -17.94
C ALA A 316 9.63 -2.56 -19.40
N GLU A 317 10.24 -1.77 -20.28
CA GLU A 317 10.47 -2.12 -21.67
C GLU A 317 11.79 -2.89 -21.75
N VAL A 318 11.75 -4.09 -22.32
CA VAL A 318 12.90 -4.99 -22.46
C VAL A 318 13.19 -5.20 -23.94
N THR A 319 14.44 -4.98 -24.30
CA THR A 319 14.96 -5.18 -25.65
C THR A 319 15.94 -6.36 -25.64
N LEU A 320 15.63 -7.39 -26.41
CA LEU A 320 16.47 -8.57 -26.56
C LEU A 320 17.20 -8.48 -27.90
N PRO A 321 18.54 -8.34 -27.90
CA PRO A 321 19.31 -8.39 -29.13
C PRO A 321 19.38 -9.83 -29.65
N PRO A 322 19.45 -10.03 -30.98
CA PRO A 322 19.63 -11.36 -31.56
C PRO A 322 20.98 -11.94 -31.12
N THR A 323 20.96 -13.19 -30.71
CA THR A 323 22.09 -14.02 -30.32
C THR A 323 22.85 -14.57 -31.52
N LYS A 324 22.20 -14.63 -32.69
CA LYS A 324 22.76 -15.12 -33.96
C LYS A 324 22.23 -14.27 -35.11
N GLN A 325 23.00 -14.13 -36.18
CA GLN A 325 22.47 -13.57 -37.43
C GLN A 325 21.36 -14.49 -37.96
N MET A 326 20.21 -13.91 -38.23
CA MET A 326 19.03 -14.64 -38.69
C MET A 326 18.29 -13.86 -39.77
N THR A 327 17.72 -14.61 -40.70
CA THR A 327 16.81 -14.08 -41.70
C THR A 327 15.39 -14.47 -41.29
N LEU A 328 14.58 -13.47 -40.97
CA LEU A 328 13.21 -13.69 -40.54
C LEU A 328 12.34 -14.02 -41.76
N SER A 329 11.62 -15.15 -41.69
CA SER A 329 10.61 -15.51 -42.67
C SER A 329 9.33 -14.72 -42.42
N SER A 330 8.55 -14.46 -43.47
CA SER A 330 7.20 -13.90 -43.32
C SER A 330 6.32 -14.83 -42.48
N GLY A 331 5.65 -14.32 -41.46
CA GLY A 331 4.68 -15.07 -40.69
C GLY A 331 4.52 -14.54 -39.27
N HIS A 332 3.72 -15.24 -38.47
CA HIS A 332 3.44 -14.83 -37.10
C HIS A 332 4.51 -15.33 -36.14
N TYR A 333 4.98 -14.41 -35.30
CA TYR A 333 5.94 -14.69 -34.24
C TYR A 333 5.30 -14.52 -32.86
N SER A 334 5.78 -15.29 -31.89
CA SER A 334 5.37 -15.18 -30.50
C SER A 334 6.57 -15.29 -29.58
N LEU A 335 6.55 -14.49 -28.51
CA LEU A 335 7.50 -14.54 -27.43
C LEU A 335 6.99 -15.52 -26.37
N ARG A 336 7.85 -16.41 -25.87
CA ARG A 336 7.54 -17.24 -24.72
C ARG A 336 8.54 -17.01 -23.59
N ILE A 337 8.04 -16.65 -22.42
CA ILE A 337 8.86 -16.34 -21.23
C ILE A 337 8.71 -17.48 -20.23
N TYR A 338 9.83 -17.94 -19.68
CA TYR A 338 9.90 -18.99 -18.67
C TYR A 338 10.58 -18.51 -17.41
N THR A 339 10.08 -19.02 -16.30
CA THR A 339 10.50 -18.62 -14.96
C THR A 339 11.05 -19.78 -14.16
N ILE A 340 11.69 -19.44 -13.04
CA ILE A 340 12.34 -20.44 -12.19
C ILE A 340 11.36 -21.48 -11.60
N ASP A 341 10.09 -21.11 -11.43
CA ASP A 341 9.01 -21.99 -10.97
C ASP A 341 8.36 -22.82 -12.09
N GLY A 342 8.90 -22.77 -13.31
CA GLY A 342 8.44 -23.56 -14.45
C GLY A 342 7.16 -23.03 -15.13
N LYS A 343 6.68 -21.84 -14.73
CA LYS A 343 5.56 -21.18 -15.39
C LYS A 343 5.99 -20.56 -16.72
N ARG A 344 4.99 -20.32 -17.58
CA ARG A 344 5.19 -19.77 -18.92
C ARG A 344 4.14 -18.74 -19.30
N TRP A 345 4.58 -17.70 -20.01
CA TRP A 345 3.72 -16.71 -20.68
C TRP A 345 4.00 -16.72 -22.17
N THR A 346 2.98 -16.54 -22.98
CA THR A 346 3.12 -16.43 -24.44
C THR A 346 2.44 -15.16 -24.91
N TYR A 347 3.12 -14.40 -25.76
CA TYR A 347 2.62 -13.15 -26.31
C TYR A 347 2.90 -13.09 -27.81
N SER A 348 1.89 -12.77 -28.61
CA SER A 348 2.04 -12.63 -30.07
C SER A 348 2.65 -11.28 -30.42
N LEU A 349 3.74 -11.31 -31.18
CA LEU A 349 4.47 -10.10 -31.56
C LEU A 349 3.83 -9.44 -32.78
N ILE A 350 3.89 -8.11 -32.81
CA ILE A 350 3.64 -7.34 -34.02
C ILE A 350 4.90 -7.45 -34.87
N THR A 351 4.73 -7.99 -36.08
CA THR A 351 5.82 -8.18 -37.05
C THR A 351 5.80 -7.03 -38.03
N PHE A 352 6.97 -6.49 -38.33
CA PHE A 352 7.12 -5.56 -39.45
C PHE A 352 6.86 -6.32 -40.76
N ASP A 353 5.86 -5.91 -41.55
CA ASP A 353 5.68 -6.47 -42.90
C ASP A 353 6.65 -5.75 -43.85
N PRO A 354 7.61 -6.46 -44.46
CA PRO A 354 8.52 -5.84 -45.43
C PRO A 354 7.81 -5.28 -46.68
N HIS A 355 6.50 -5.51 -46.86
CA HIS A 355 5.70 -4.94 -47.95
C HIS A 355 4.98 -3.61 -47.61
N ASP A 356 5.10 -3.09 -46.38
CA ASP A 356 4.47 -1.82 -45.96
C ASP A 356 5.33 -0.55 -46.20
N LEU A 357 6.32 -0.63 -47.11
CA LEU A 357 7.18 0.51 -47.54
C LEU A 357 7.00 0.87 -49.01
#